data_AF-A0A7Y0ARC6-F1
#
_entry.id   AF-A0A7Y0ARC6-F1
#
_cell.length_a   1.000
_cell.length_b   1.000
_cell.length_c   1.000
_cell.angle_alpha   90.00
_cell.angle_beta   90.00
_cell.angle_gamma   90.00
#
_symmetry.space_group_name_H-M   'P 1'
#
loop_
_entity.id
_entity.type
_entity.pdbx_description
1 polymer ?
#
loop_
_entity_poly.entity_id
_entity_poly.type
_entity_poly.pdbx_seq_one_letter_code
_entity_poly.pdbx_strand_id
1 'polypeptide(L)'
;MITRKKFLSLSSLGIFSLLFPNLLFTRRKSEYILSDLNTLLKSASNLRKQKKYNQANQIYQQIIVQYPNDIRAYDGMRKILLSQKNKEWQVILMFKSALLLNPNNVEFKQRLYKEYLRAALGNKKIKNLINFGGRLLSEVKQKYENFVQTQPNNKNLQKQYIRINKLLEWNADTQNPNQNLALRTYKKQQYKNFKNRFDSLTATQLEAKLNKLLAKPYSKDRKQHIRELYKHSFKKLRKNKENSQALDKALTYYNTIDKNDPLFLKYIRDLSKYQKKHDILISIETQNHTLKNNFWSALALIDAYIRKAEHQNSSIPSNVSQLISFLEAEITAPNMRFEFNTRKIKLDILANQLNTAKDKILNQCKDMYGISNTHSIDRMNILIADYCVKSGNNEGKNKVLSIAVNPQSYIDNSDMLIQAMALMNQNRNFTKNIHIENLQKLIHKL
;
A
#
# COMPACT_ATOMS: atom_id res chain seq x y z
N MET A 1 -12.59 -23.31 -56.30
CA MET A 1 -11.29 -22.87 -55.75
C MET A 1 -11.46 -22.38 -54.31
N ILE A 2 -10.97 -23.12 -53.31
CA ILE A 2 -11.05 -22.71 -51.91
C ILE A 2 -9.99 -21.62 -51.67
N THR A 3 -10.43 -20.42 -51.29
CA THR A 3 -9.48 -19.34 -50.96
C THR A 3 -8.70 -19.68 -49.70
N ARG A 4 -7.44 -19.23 -49.60
CA ARG A 4 -6.56 -19.46 -48.43
C ARG A 4 -7.25 -19.08 -47.09
N LYS A 5 -8.16 -18.11 -47.09
CA LYS A 5 -9.03 -17.76 -45.94
C LYS A 5 -10.08 -18.83 -45.62
N LYS A 6 -10.77 -19.41 -46.61
CA LYS A 6 -11.71 -20.54 -46.41
C LYS A 6 -10.98 -21.83 -46.03
N PHE A 7 -9.77 -22.05 -46.55
CA PHE A 7 -8.93 -23.19 -46.16
C PHE A 7 -8.49 -23.07 -44.68
N LEU A 8 -8.06 -21.87 -44.24
CA LEU A 8 -7.73 -21.63 -42.83
C LEU A 8 -8.94 -21.75 -41.89
N SER A 9 -10.16 -21.38 -42.33
CA SER A 9 -11.37 -21.62 -41.52
C SER A 9 -11.77 -23.10 -41.48
N LEU A 10 -11.58 -23.86 -42.56
CA LEU A 10 -11.86 -25.30 -42.59
C LEU A 10 -10.81 -26.10 -41.79
N SER A 11 -9.54 -25.70 -41.85
CA SER A 11 -8.47 -26.28 -41.03
C SER A 11 -8.61 -25.99 -39.52
N SER A 12 -9.49 -25.06 -39.13
CA SER A 12 -9.80 -24.81 -37.70
C SER A 12 -10.56 -25.96 -37.03
N LEU A 13 -11.18 -26.86 -37.81
CA LEU A 13 -11.71 -28.14 -37.31
C LEU A 13 -10.58 -29.12 -36.93
N GLY A 14 -9.44 -29.10 -37.63
CA GLY A 14 -8.26 -29.90 -37.27
C GLY A 14 -7.57 -29.42 -35.99
N ILE A 15 -7.64 -28.11 -35.69
CA ILE A 15 -7.07 -27.52 -34.47
C ILE A 15 -7.78 -28.05 -33.20
N PHE A 16 -9.02 -28.53 -33.31
CA PHE A 16 -9.73 -29.18 -32.21
C PHE A 16 -9.01 -30.44 -31.71
N SER A 17 -8.46 -31.25 -32.63
CA SER A 17 -7.66 -32.44 -32.30
C SER A 17 -6.28 -32.11 -31.70
N LEU A 18 -5.75 -30.90 -31.97
CA LEU A 18 -4.45 -30.47 -31.43
C LEU A 18 -4.56 -29.70 -30.10
N LEU A 19 -5.68 -29.02 -29.84
CA LEU A 19 -5.91 -28.30 -28.58
C LEU A 19 -6.60 -29.17 -27.51
N PHE A 20 -7.34 -30.19 -27.94
CA PHE A 20 -8.05 -31.14 -27.07
C PHE A 20 -7.99 -32.55 -27.69
N PRO A 21 -6.86 -33.27 -27.59
CA PRO A 21 -6.63 -34.48 -28.38
C PRO A 21 -7.58 -35.67 -28.13
N ASN A 22 -8.55 -35.58 -27.21
CA ASN A 22 -9.30 -36.75 -26.75
C ASN A 22 -10.84 -36.61 -26.80
N LEU A 23 -11.40 -35.77 -27.68
CA LEU A 23 -12.87 -35.68 -27.79
C LEU A 23 -13.51 -36.70 -28.77
N LEU A 24 -12.73 -37.35 -29.64
CA LEU A 24 -13.32 -38.26 -30.63
C LEU A 24 -12.97 -39.75 -30.46
N PHE A 25 -11.88 -40.12 -29.77
CA PHE A 25 -11.54 -41.54 -29.57
C PHE A 25 -10.78 -41.79 -28.26
N THR A 26 -11.50 -41.82 -27.14
CA THR A 26 -11.17 -42.72 -26.02
C THR A 26 -12.44 -43.07 -25.27
N ARG A 27 -13.09 -44.17 -25.66
CA ARG A 27 -13.99 -44.90 -24.76
C ARG A 27 -13.13 -45.73 -23.80
N ARG A 28 -12.29 -45.08 -23.00
CA ARG A 28 -11.82 -45.70 -21.75
C ARG A 28 -12.93 -45.46 -20.74
N LYS A 29 -13.64 -46.53 -20.35
CA LYS A 29 -14.38 -46.54 -19.09
C LYS A 29 -13.33 -46.31 -18.00
N SER A 30 -13.10 -45.05 -17.67
CA SER A 30 -12.50 -44.74 -16.39
C SER A 30 -13.56 -44.97 -15.33
N GLU A 31 -13.28 -45.89 -14.44
CA GLU A 31 -13.83 -45.85 -13.09
C GLU A 31 -13.35 -44.56 -12.43
N TYR A 32 -14.07 -43.47 -12.62
CA TYR A 32 -13.86 -42.26 -11.84
C TYR A 32 -15.01 -42.14 -10.85
N ILE A 33 -14.62 -42.21 -9.58
CA ILE A 33 -15.43 -41.83 -8.42
C ILE A 33 -16.17 -40.53 -8.77
N LEU A 34 -17.48 -40.54 -8.58
CA LEU A 34 -18.40 -39.44 -8.86
C LEU A 34 -18.12 -38.30 -7.86
N SER A 35 -16.97 -37.63 -7.99
CA SER A 35 -16.61 -36.50 -7.15
C SER A 35 -17.48 -35.30 -7.53
N ASP A 36 -18.16 -34.71 -6.55
CA ASP A 36 -19.01 -33.54 -6.74
C ASP A 36 -18.29 -32.44 -7.57
N LEU A 37 -18.92 -31.97 -8.64
CA LEU A 37 -18.43 -30.93 -9.55
C LEU A 37 -17.85 -29.72 -8.80
N ASN A 38 -18.47 -29.30 -7.70
CA ASN A 38 -17.97 -28.17 -6.92
C ASN A 38 -16.62 -28.47 -6.25
N THR A 39 -16.40 -29.71 -5.82
CA THR A 39 -15.12 -30.15 -5.23
C THR A 39 -14.01 -30.14 -6.28
N LEU A 40 -14.29 -30.64 -7.50
CA LEU A 40 -13.35 -30.61 -8.63
C LEU A 40 -13.01 -29.17 -9.05
N LEU A 41 -14.01 -28.30 -9.15
CA LEU A 41 -13.79 -26.89 -9.48
C LEU A 41 -12.95 -26.18 -8.39
N LYS A 42 -13.17 -26.52 -7.11
CA LYS A 42 -12.41 -25.97 -5.98
C LYS A 42 -10.96 -26.46 -6.00
N SER A 43 -10.73 -27.76 -6.21
CA SER A 43 -9.39 -28.34 -6.29
C SER A 43 -8.59 -27.74 -7.44
N ALA A 44 -9.17 -27.70 -8.65
CA ALA A 44 -8.54 -27.08 -9.83
C ALA A 44 -8.22 -25.59 -9.61
N SER A 45 -9.15 -24.85 -8.98
CA SER A 45 -8.95 -23.43 -8.66
C SER A 45 -7.81 -23.21 -7.66
N ASN A 46 -7.67 -24.10 -6.66
CA ASN A 46 -6.58 -24.05 -5.68
C ASN A 46 -5.22 -24.36 -6.31
N LEU A 47 -5.14 -25.41 -7.13
CA LEU A 47 -3.92 -25.75 -7.89
C LEU A 47 -3.48 -24.59 -8.79
N ARG A 48 -4.43 -23.96 -9.49
CA ARG A 48 -4.16 -22.77 -10.31
C ARG A 48 -3.63 -21.59 -9.48
N LYS A 49 -4.19 -21.34 -8.28
CA LYS A 49 -3.70 -20.30 -7.37
C LYS A 49 -2.28 -20.59 -6.86
N GLN A 50 -1.93 -21.87 -6.71
CA GLN A 50 -0.58 -22.34 -6.41
C GLN A 50 0.36 -22.36 -7.63
N LYS A 51 -0.08 -21.85 -8.79
CA LYS A 51 0.65 -21.87 -10.08
C LYS A 51 0.96 -23.28 -10.62
N LYS A 52 0.31 -24.33 -10.11
CA LYS A 52 0.39 -25.70 -10.63
C LYS A 52 -0.52 -25.84 -11.86
N TYR A 53 -0.17 -25.15 -12.94
CA TYR A 53 -1.05 -24.97 -14.10
C TYR A 53 -1.36 -26.26 -14.85
N ASN A 54 -0.41 -27.19 -14.99
CA ASN A 54 -0.62 -28.44 -15.70
C ASN A 54 -1.66 -29.34 -15.01
N GLN A 55 -1.54 -29.50 -13.69
CA GLN A 55 -2.49 -30.27 -12.89
C GLN A 55 -3.88 -29.63 -12.89
N ALA A 56 -3.95 -28.30 -12.74
CA ALA A 56 -5.22 -27.59 -12.83
C ALA A 56 -5.87 -27.73 -14.21
N ASN A 57 -5.06 -27.72 -15.29
CA ASN A 57 -5.54 -27.89 -16.65
C ASN A 57 -6.16 -29.27 -16.88
N GLN A 58 -5.52 -30.34 -16.38
CA GLN A 58 -6.05 -31.71 -16.46
C GLN A 58 -7.43 -31.81 -15.81
N ILE A 59 -7.60 -31.27 -14.60
CA ILE A 59 -8.89 -31.30 -13.89
C ILE A 59 -9.94 -30.48 -14.64
N TYR A 60 -9.60 -29.28 -15.14
CA TYR A 60 -10.57 -28.50 -15.91
C TYR A 60 -10.97 -29.17 -17.24
N GLN A 61 -10.03 -29.85 -17.92
CA GLN A 61 -10.34 -30.64 -19.11
C GLN A 61 -11.29 -31.80 -18.78
N GLN A 62 -11.04 -32.52 -17.67
CA GLN A 62 -11.94 -33.56 -17.19
C GLN A 62 -13.36 -33.01 -16.93
N ILE A 63 -13.46 -31.87 -16.26
CA ILE A 63 -14.76 -31.22 -16.00
C ILE A 63 -15.44 -30.84 -17.31
N ILE A 64 -14.72 -30.31 -18.31
CA ILE A 64 -15.33 -29.93 -19.60
C ILE A 64 -15.85 -31.15 -20.37
N VAL A 65 -15.17 -32.29 -20.28
CA VAL A 65 -15.64 -33.54 -20.90
C VAL A 65 -16.92 -34.03 -20.21
N GLN A 66 -16.99 -33.97 -18.87
CA GLN A 66 -18.13 -34.47 -18.10
C GLN A 66 -19.32 -33.48 -18.05
N TYR A 67 -19.03 -32.19 -18.00
CA TYR A 67 -19.98 -31.08 -17.84
C TYR A 67 -19.71 -30.01 -18.92
N PRO A 68 -19.95 -30.31 -20.20
CA PRO A 68 -19.55 -29.45 -21.33
C PRO A 68 -20.20 -28.06 -21.34
N ASN A 69 -21.30 -27.88 -20.59
CA ASN A 69 -22.01 -26.61 -20.46
C ASN A 69 -21.59 -25.77 -19.24
N ASP A 70 -20.70 -26.28 -18.37
CA ASP A 70 -20.29 -25.53 -17.17
C ASP A 70 -19.24 -24.46 -17.49
N ILE A 71 -19.67 -23.20 -17.53
CA ILE A 71 -18.81 -22.05 -17.83
C ILE A 71 -17.61 -21.90 -16.87
N ARG A 72 -17.71 -22.41 -15.63
CA ARG A 72 -16.69 -22.20 -14.58
C ARG A 72 -15.41 -22.93 -14.93
N ALA A 73 -15.51 -24.09 -15.58
CA ALA A 73 -14.35 -24.84 -16.06
C ALA A 73 -13.62 -24.12 -17.19
N TYR A 74 -14.36 -23.59 -18.18
CA TYR A 74 -13.81 -22.77 -19.25
C TYR A 74 -13.19 -21.47 -18.73
N ASP A 75 -13.81 -20.80 -17.75
CA ASP A 75 -13.25 -19.63 -17.08
C ASP A 75 -11.95 -19.97 -16.34
N GLY A 76 -11.85 -21.18 -15.78
CA GLY A 76 -10.65 -21.76 -15.19
C GLY A 76 -9.52 -21.93 -16.22
N MET A 77 -9.79 -22.64 -17.32
CA MET A 77 -8.84 -22.84 -18.42
C MET A 77 -8.41 -21.53 -19.04
N ARG A 78 -9.34 -20.61 -19.28
CA ARG A 78 -9.05 -19.26 -19.76
C ARG A 78 -8.01 -18.56 -18.87
N LYS A 79 -8.12 -18.64 -17.55
CA LYS A 79 -7.13 -18.03 -16.63
C LYS A 79 -5.75 -18.69 -16.74
N ILE A 80 -5.71 -20.00 -17.00
CA ILE A 80 -4.45 -20.74 -17.23
C ILE A 80 -3.82 -20.29 -18.55
N LEU A 81 -4.58 -20.31 -19.65
CA LEU A 81 -4.10 -19.87 -20.96
C LEU A 81 -3.60 -18.42 -20.91
N LEU A 82 -4.34 -17.51 -20.29
CA LEU A 82 -3.92 -16.10 -20.16
C LEU A 82 -2.73 -15.87 -19.21
N SER A 83 -2.33 -16.88 -18.42
CA SER A 83 -1.08 -16.82 -17.64
C SER A 83 0.15 -17.17 -18.49
N GLN A 84 -0.06 -17.78 -19.66
CA GLN A 84 0.98 -18.10 -20.64
C GLN A 84 1.06 -16.99 -21.69
N LYS A 85 2.26 -16.72 -22.23
CA LYS A 85 2.46 -15.69 -23.26
C LYS A 85 1.78 -16.09 -24.58
N ASN A 86 1.12 -15.15 -25.25
CA ASN A 86 0.57 -15.26 -26.61
C ASN A 86 -0.50 -16.36 -26.81
N LYS A 87 -1.25 -16.73 -25.78
CA LYS A 87 -2.28 -17.77 -25.84
C LYS A 87 -3.71 -17.24 -25.95
N GLU A 88 -3.91 -15.95 -26.15
CA GLU A 88 -5.25 -15.35 -26.14
C GLU A 88 -6.09 -15.76 -27.36
N TRP A 89 -5.45 -16.13 -28.48
CA TRP A 89 -6.15 -16.74 -29.62
C TRP A 89 -6.73 -18.12 -29.27
N GLN A 90 -6.00 -18.93 -28.49
CA GLN A 90 -6.48 -20.24 -28.04
C GLN A 90 -7.71 -20.11 -27.14
N VAL A 91 -7.80 -19.05 -26.35
CA VAL A 91 -9.01 -18.74 -25.56
C VAL A 91 -10.21 -18.46 -26.46
N ILE A 92 -10.02 -17.68 -27.54
CA ILE A 92 -11.09 -17.39 -28.51
C ILE A 92 -11.54 -18.69 -29.20
N LEU A 93 -10.60 -19.52 -29.65
CA LEU A 93 -10.91 -20.82 -30.25
C LEU A 93 -11.67 -21.72 -29.29
N MET A 94 -11.27 -21.79 -28.03
CA MET A 94 -11.93 -22.58 -26.99
C MET A 94 -13.39 -22.18 -26.78
N PHE A 95 -13.72 -20.88 -26.78
CA PHE A 95 -15.12 -20.46 -26.67
C PHE A 95 -15.89 -20.64 -27.98
N LYS A 96 -15.25 -20.45 -29.14
CA LYS A 96 -15.88 -20.78 -30.43
C LYS A 96 -16.24 -22.26 -30.51
N SER A 97 -15.35 -23.14 -30.09
CA SER A 97 -15.60 -24.58 -30.05
C SER A 97 -16.75 -24.95 -29.11
N ALA A 98 -16.81 -24.35 -27.92
CA ALA A 98 -17.91 -24.57 -26.99
C ALA A 98 -19.26 -24.12 -27.60
N LEU A 99 -19.27 -23.03 -28.36
CA LEU A 99 -20.46 -22.55 -29.06
C LEU A 99 -20.85 -23.38 -30.29
N LEU A 100 -19.93 -24.13 -30.90
CA LEU A 100 -20.30 -25.10 -31.93
C LEU A 100 -21.12 -26.26 -31.33
N LEU A 101 -20.75 -26.69 -30.12
CA LEU A 101 -21.46 -27.75 -29.39
C LEU A 101 -22.77 -27.24 -28.76
N ASN A 102 -22.79 -25.99 -28.28
CA ASN A 102 -24.00 -25.37 -27.72
C ASN A 102 -24.18 -23.94 -28.25
N PRO A 103 -24.82 -23.78 -29.44
CA PRO A 103 -24.96 -22.48 -30.10
C PRO A 103 -25.82 -21.47 -29.35
N ASN A 104 -26.68 -21.90 -28.42
CA ASN A 104 -27.61 -21.03 -27.70
C ASN A 104 -27.14 -20.65 -26.29
N ASN A 105 -25.99 -21.15 -25.84
CA ASN A 105 -25.45 -20.82 -24.53
C ASN A 105 -25.04 -19.33 -24.44
N VAL A 106 -25.81 -18.56 -23.66
CA VAL A 106 -25.61 -17.12 -23.48
C VAL A 106 -24.29 -16.81 -22.78
N GLU A 107 -23.86 -17.62 -21.81
CA GLU A 107 -22.64 -17.39 -21.05
C GLU A 107 -21.39 -17.54 -21.92
N PHE A 108 -21.36 -18.55 -22.79
CA PHE A 108 -20.27 -18.72 -23.76
C PHE A 108 -20.22 -17.57 -24.77
N LYS A 109 -21.37 -17.13 -25.30
CA LYS A 109 -21.43 -15.95 -26.19
C LYS A 109 -20.88 -14.71 -25.48
N GLN A 110 -21.28 -14.48 -24.23
CA GLN A 110 -20.76 -13.37 -23.43
C GLN A 110 -19.25 -13.44 -23.22
N ARG A 111 -18.69 -14.63 -22.91
CA ARG A 111 -17.24 -14.80 -22.75
C ARG A 111 -16.48 -14.59 -24.06
N LEU A 112 -17.00 -15.11 -25.17
CA LEU A 112 -16.40 -14.91 -26.49
C LEU A 112 -16.34 -13.41 -26.84
N TYR A 113 -17.46 -12.70 -26.73
CA TYR A 113 -17.51 -11.28 -27.11
C TYR A 113 -16.69 -10.39 -26.17
N LYS A 114 -16.51 -10.80 -24.92
CA LYS A 114 -15.55 -10.15 -24.01
C LYS A 114 -14.10 -10.32 -24.47
N GLU A 115 -13.73 -11.47 -25.04
CA GLU A 115 -12.40 -11.63 -25.66
C GLU A 115 -12.28 -10.85 -26.96
N TYR A 116 -13.34 -10.73 -27.76
CA TYR A 116 -13.35 -9.84 -28.93
C TYR A 116 -13.14 -8.37 -28.54
N LEU A 117 -13.80 -7.90 -27.47
CA LEU A 117 -13.59 -6.57 -26.92
C LEU A 117 -12.11 -6.33 -26.55
N ARG A 118 -11.47 -7.32 -25.92
CA ARG A 118 -10.04 -7.25 -25.56
C ARG A 118 -9.13 -7.23 -26.77
N ALA A 119 -9.43 -8.05 -27.77
CA ALA A 119 -8.71 -8.05 -29.04
C ALA A 119 -8.83 -6.69 -29.74
N ALA A 120 -10.03 -6.11 -29.76
CA ALA A 120 -10.28 -4.80 -30.36
C ALA A 120 -9.43 -3.68 -29.72
N LEU A 121 -9.30 -3.67 -28.39
CA LEU A 121 -8.65 -2.60 -27.63
C LEU A 121 -7.13 -2.75 -27.44
N GLY A 122 -6.53 -3.90 -27.80
CA GLY A 122 -5.15 -4.20 -27.41
C GLY A 122 -4.37 -4.96 -28.46
N ASN A 123 -4.68 -6.24 -28.65
CA ASN A 123 -3.84 -7.13 -29.46
C ASN A 123 -4.25 -7.11 -30.94
N LYS A 124 -3.59 -6.23 -31.72
CA LYS A 124 -3.82 -6.09 -33.17
C LYS A 124 -3.63 -7.41 -33.95
N LYS A 125 -2.68 -8.25 -33.55
CA LYS A 125 -2.44 -9.56 -34.20
C LYS A 125 -3.67 -10.45 -34.05
N ILE A 126 -4.23 -10.52 -32.84
CA ILE A 126 -5.41 -11.34 -32.57
C ILE A 126 -6.66 -10.72 -33.19
N LYS A 127 -6.79 -9.39 -33.15
CA LYS A 127 -7.85 -8.66 -33.87
C LYS A 127 -7.92 -9.12 -35.33
N ASN A 128 -6.79 -9.13 -36.03
CA ASN A 128 -6.72 -9.52 -37.45
C ASN A 128 -7.07 -11.00 -37.73
N LEU A 129 -7.01 -11.88 -36.72
CA LEU A 129 -7.41 -13.29 -36.85
C LEU A 129 -8.93 -13.49 -36.69
N ILE A 130 -9.63 -12.52 -36.09
CA ILE A 130 -11.08 -12.56 -35.95
C ILE A 130 -11.69 -12.16 -37.29
N ASN A 131 -12.63 -12.97 -37.79
CA ASN A 131 -13.40 -12.63 -38.97
C ASN A 131 -14.52 -11.66 -38.58
N PHE A 132 -14.40 -10.39 -38.96
CA PHE A 132 -15.40 -9.34 -38.74
C PHE A 132 -15.49 -8.43 -39.98
N GLY A 133 -16.67 -7.90 -40.26
CA GLY A 133 -16.94 -6.87 -41.25
C GLY A 133 -16.79 -5.47 -40.64
N GLY A 134 -15.92 -4.64 -41.23
CA GLY A 134 -15.77 -3.24 -40.79
C GLY A 134 -14.98 -3.10 -39.49
N ARG A 135 -15.60 -2.59 -38.41
CA ARG A 135 -14.92 -2.28 -37.13
C ARG A 135 -15.35 -3.26 -36.04
N LEU A 136 -14.40 -4.09 -35.56
CA LEU A 136 -14.68 -5.13 -34.55
C LEU A 136 -15.38 -4.59 -33.29
N LEU A 137 -15.00 -3.40 -32.80
CA LEU A 137 -15.65 -2.82 -31.62
C LEU A 137 -17.15 -2.50 -31.87
N SER A 138 -17.50 -2.10 -33.10
CA SER A 138 -18.88 -1.87 -33.51
C SER A 138 -19.70 -3.17 -33.53
N GLU A 139 -19.13 -4.26 -34.03
CA GLU A 139 -19.79 -5.56 -33.97
C GLU A 139 -20.00 -6.03 -32.53
N VAL A 140 -18.97 -5.88 -31.68
CA VAL A 140 -19.07 -6.22 -30.26
C VAL A 140 -20.18 -5.41 -29.59
N LYS A 141 -20.34 -4.11 -29.92
CA LYS A 141 -21.46 -3.28 -29.45
C LYS A 141 -22.81 -3.91 -29.84
N GLN A 142 -23.02 -4.22 -31.12
CA GLN A 142 -24.27 -4.82 -31.61
C GLN A 142 -24.60 -6.15 -30.92
N LYS A 143 -23.58 -6.99 -30.68
CA LYS A 143 -23.78 -8.26 -29.95
C LYS A 143 -24.20 -8.04 -28.50
N TYR A 144 -23.64 -7.03 -27.82
CA TYR A 144 -24.04 -6.67 -26.47
C TYR A 144 -25.40 -5.97 -26.41
N GLU A 145 -25.77 -5.23 -27.45
CA GLU A 145 -27.10 -4.62 -27.59
C GLU A 145 -28.19 -5.71 -27.61
N ASN A 146 -28.01 -6.77 -28.40
CA ASN A 146 -28.91 -7.92 -28.40
C ASN A 146 -29.04 -8.57 -27.00
N PHE A 147 -27.94 -8.69 -26.24
CA PHE A 147 -28.01 -9.20 -24.87
C PHE A 147 -28.80 -8.30 -23.93
N VAL A 148 -28.71 -6.98 -24.09
CA VAL A 148 -29.49 -6.04 -23.27
C VAL A 148 -30.97 -6.06 -23.68
N GLN A 149 -31.28 -6.20 -24.97
CA GLN A 149 -32.66 -6.33 -25.46
C GLN A 149 -33.33 -7.62 -24.97
N THR A 150 -32.61 -8.74 -24.98
CA THR A 150 -33.13 -10.04 -24.52
C THR A 150 -33.15 -10.19 -23.00
N GLN A 151 -32.29 -9.46 -22.28
CA GLN A 151 -32.21 -9.49 -20.82
C GLN A 151 -32.16 -8.07 -20.23
N PRO A 152 -33.24 -7.28 -20.35
CA PRO A 152 -33.24 -5.88 -19.95
C PRO A 152 -32.98 -5.71 -18.46
N ASN A 153 -33.35 -6.66 -17.61
CA ASN A 153 -33.18 -6.57 -16.16
C ASN A 153 -31.74 -6.88 -15.68
N ASN A 154 -30.84 -7.32 -16.57
CA ASN A 154 -29.46 -7.68 -16.18
C ASN A 154 -28.56 -6.44 -16.07
N LYS A 155 -28.47 -5.86 -14.87
CA LYS A 155 -27.64 -4.68 -14.55
C LYS A 155 -26.16 -4.83 -14.95
N ASN A 156 -25.60 -6.05 -14.93
CA ASN A 156 -24.20 -6.25 -15.30
C ASN A 156 -23.98 -6.15 -16.81
N LEU A 157 -24.93 -6.65 -17.60
CA LEU A 157 -24.91 -6.52 -19.06
C LEU A 157 -25.12 -5.08 -19.50
N GLN A 158 -26.09 -4.39 -18.91
CA GLN A 158 -26.31 -2.96 -19.14
C GLN A 158 -25.03 -2.14 -18.91
N LYS A 159 -24.34 -2.36 -17.78
CA LYS A 159 -23.07 -1.67 -17.47
C LYS A 159 -21.97 -1.98 -18.49
N GLN A 160 -21.89 -3.22 -18.98
CA GLN A 160 -20.92 -3.58 -20.01
C GLN A 160 -21.25 -2.92 -21.34
N TYR A 161 -22.52 -2.91 -21.75
CA TYR A 161 -22.98 -2.24 -22.97
C TYR A 161 -22.70 -0.74 -22.95
N ILE A 162 -23.07 -0.03 -21.87
CA ILE A 162 -22.78 1.40 -21.70
C ILE A 162 -21.27 1.67 -21.80
N ARG A 163 -20.45 0.81 -21.20
CA ARG A 163 -18.99 0.93 -21.28
C ARG A 163 -18.48 0.75 -22.71
N ILE A 164 -18.98 -0.24 -23.45
CA ILE A 164 -18.60 -0.50 -24.83
C ILE A 164 -19.00 0.68 -25.73
N ASN A 165 -20.22 1.22 -25.54
CA ASN A 165 -20.68 2.38 -26.28
C ASN A 165 -19.76 3.59 -26.09
N LYS A 166 -19.39 3.90 -24.84
CA LYS A 166 -18.41 4.98 -24.54
C LYS A 166 -17.04 4.74 -25.16
N LEU A 167 -16.54 3.50 -25.13
CA LEU A 167 -15.25 3.17 -25.76
C LEU A 167 -15.29 3.37 -27.28
N LEU A 168 -16.43 3.10 -27.91
CA LEU A 168 -16.64 3.31 -29.33
C LEU A 168 -16.70 4.80 -29.67
N GLU A 169 -17.49 5.58 -28.91
CA GLU A 169 -17.58 7.05 -29.01
C GLU A 169 -16.21 7.72 -28.88
N TRP A 170 -15.37 7.23 -27.95
CA TRP A 170 -14.02 7.75 -27.75
C TRP A 170 -13.00 7.17 -28.73
N ASN A 171 -13.38 6.35 -29.71
CA ASN A 171 -12.42 5.78 -30.67
C ASN A 171 -11.27 5.00 -30.01
N ALA A 172 -11.56 4.27 -28.92
CA ALA A 172 -10.55 3.63 -28.08
C ALA A 172 -9.76 2.49 -28.76
N ASP A 173 -10.29 1.91 -29.84
CA ASP A 173 -9.66 0.84 -30.64
C ASP A 173 -8.96 1.33 -31.91
N THR A 174 -9.17 2.60 -32.31
CA THR A 174 -8.62 3.17 -33.56
C THR A 174 -7.59 4.27 -33.29
N GLN A 175 -7.80 5.10 -32.27
CA GLN A 175 -6.85 6.16 -31.89
C GLN A 175 -5.76 5.65 -30.93
N ASN A 176 -4.57 6.23 -31.04
CA ASN A 176 -3.49 5.97 -30.09
C ASN A 176 -3.91 6.41 -28.68
N PRO A 177 -3.80 5.54 -27.64
CA PRO A 177 -4.17 5.89 -26.27
C PRO A 177 -3.52 7.15 -25.70
N ASN A 178 -2.33 7.53 -26.19
CA ASN A 178 -1.61 8.72 -25.73
C ASN A 178 -2.15 10.02 -26.34
N GLN A 179 -2.71 9.95 -27.56
CA GLN A 179 -3.29 11.08 -28.29
C GLN A 179 -4.80 11.22 -28.06
N ASN A 180 -5.46 10.15 -27.61
CA ASN A 180 -6.89 10.12 -27.35
C ASN A 180 -7.27 10.94 -26.09
N LEU A 181 -7.58 12.22 -26.28
CA LEU A 181 -7.92 13.15 -25.20
C LEU A 181 -9.17 12.71 -24.44
N ALA A 182 -10.22 12.25 -25.12
CA ALA A 182 -11.47 11.84 -24.49
C ALA A 182 -11.25 10.65 -23.52
N LEU A 183 -10.51 9.63 -23.95
CA LEU A 183 -10.18 8.47 -23.12
C LEU A 183 -9.28 8.85 -21.94
N ARG A 184 -8.31 9.75 -22.15
CA ARG A 184 -7.43 10.26 -21.08
C ARG A 184 -8.21 11.05 -20.03
N THR A 185 -9.08 11.96 -20.46
CA THR A 185 -9.95 12.74 -19.58
C THR A 185 -10.87 11.84 -18.77
N TYR A 186 -11.50 10.85 -19.41
CA TYR A 186 -12.32 9.87 -18.71
C TYR A 186 -11.52 9.09 -17.65
N LYS A 187 -10.34 8.56 -18.01
CA LYS A 187 -9.47 7.82 -17.05
C LYS A 187 -9.07 8.69 -15.86
N LYS A 188 -8.70 9.97 -16.12
CA LYS A 188 -8.36 10.94 -15.07
C LYS A 188 -9.57 11.18 -14.14
N GLN A 189 -10.76 11.34 -14.71
CA GLN A 189 -11.99 11.51 -13.94
C GLN A 189 -12.33 10.26 -13.12
N GLN A 190 -12.19 9.05 -13.68
CA GLN A 190 -12.43 7.80 -12.94
C GLN A 190 -11.44 7.65 -11.78
N TYR A 191 -10.17 7.99 -11.99
CA TYR A 191 -9.17 7.99 -10.93
C TYR A 191 -9.53 9.00 -9.82
N LYS A 192 -9.95 10.22 -10.18
CA LYS A 192 -10.43 11.23 -9.22
C LYS A 192 -11.65 10.73 -8.44
N ASN A 193 -12.65 10.20 -9.14
CA ASN A 193 -13.84 9.62 -8.53
C ASN A 193 -13.50 8.48 -7.57
N PHE A 194 -12.56 7.59 -7.95
CA PHE A 194 -12.11 6.50 -7.07
C PHE A 194 -11.39 7.02 -5.83
N LYS A 195 -10.50 8.01 -5.98
CA LYS A 195 -9.79 8.64 -4.86
C LYS A 195 -10.76 9.31 -3.88
N ASN A 196 -11.82 9.91 -4.41
CA ASN A 196 -12.79 10.70 -3.65
C ASN A 196 -14.06 9.93 -3.26
N ARG A 197 -14.11 8.61 -3.53
CA ARG A 197 -15.34 7.80 -3.37
C ARG A 197 -15.87 7.68 -1.93
N PHE A 198 -15.07 8.11 -0.96
CA PHE A 198 -15.42 8.12 0.46
C PHE A 198 -15.59 9.53 1.03
N ASP A 199 -15.36 10.58 0.25
CA ASP A 199 -15.31 11.95 0.76
C ASP A 199 -16.68 12.44 1.24
N SER A 200 -17.74 12.03 0.51
CA SER A 200 -19.13 12.36 0.86
C SER A 200 -19.68 11.53 2.02
N LEU A 201 -18.99 10.47 2.44
CA LEU A 201 -19.49 9.60 3.49
C LEU A 201 -19.28 10.19 4.88
N THR A 202 -20.23 9.92 5.78
CA THR A 202 -20.10 10.17 7.21
C THR A 202 -19.25 9.09 7.89
N ALA A 203 -18.80 9.34 9.12
CA ALA A 203 -18.09 8.34 9.92
C ALA A 203 -18.95 7.09 10.15
N THR A 204 -20.25 7.26 10.42
CA THR A 204 -21.21 6.17 10.60
C THR A 204 -21.40 5.31 9.35
N GLN A 205 -21.48 5.95 8.17
CA GLN A 205 -21.60 5.22 6.90
C GLN A 205 -20.32 4.44 6.54
N LEU A 206 -19.14 4.99 6.86
CA LEU A 206 -17.88 4.29 6.71
C LEU A 206 -17.80 3.08 7.63
N GLU A 207 -18.28 3.21 8.87
CA GLU A 207 -18.31 2.13 9.84
C GLU A 207 -19.24 0.99 9.41
N ALA A 208 -20.46 1.31 8.95
CA ALA A 208 -21.38 0.31 8.42
C ALA A 208 -20.77 -0.49 7.25
N LYS A 209 -20.03 0.19 6.36
CA LYS A 209 -19.30 -0.46 5.27
C LYS A 209 -18.16 -1.36 5.79
N LEU A 210 -17.43 -0.91 6.80
CA LEU A 210 -16.34 -1.65 7.42
C LEU A 210 -16.86 -2.93 8.09
N ASN A 211 -17.91 -2.82 8.90
CA ASN A 211 -18.54 -3.96 9.59
C ASN A 211 -19.03 -5.01 8.59
N LYS A 212 -19.63 -4.58 7.48
CA LYS A 212 -20.04 -5.48 6.38
C LYS A 212 -18.87 -6.22 5.73
N LEU A 213 -17.67 -5.64 5.71
CA LEU A 213 -16.46 -6.31 5.19
C LEU A 213 -15.84 -7.26 6.21
N LEU A 214 -15.82 -6.87 7.49
CA LEU A 214 -15.31 -7.68 8.60
C LEU A 214 -16.17 -8.92 8.85
N ALA A 215 -17.49 -8.84 8.66
CA ALA A 215 -18.41 -9.95 8.87
C ALA A 215 -18.23 -11.14 7.89
N LYS A 216 -17.49 -10.97 6.79
CA LYS A 216 -17.25 -12.09 5.86
C LYS A 216 -15.89 -12.75 6.11
N PRO A 217 -15.68 -14.00 5.66
CA PRO A 217 -14.43 -14.73 5.86
C PRO A 217 -13.19 -13.97 5.38
N TYR A 218 -12.05 -14.21 6.04
CA TYR A 218 -10.77 -13.59 5.72
C TYR A 218 -10.39 -13.78 4.25
N SER A 219 -9.81 -12.73 3.66
CA SER A 219 -9.22 -12.77 2.31
C SER A 219 -8.13 -11.70 2.19
N LYS A 220 -7.01 -12.04 1.54
CA LYS A 220 -5.89 -11.13 1.30
C LYS A 220 -6.32 -9.85 0.57
N ASP A 221 -7.16 -9.99 -0.46
CA ASP A 221 -7.66 -8.86 -1.24
C ASP A 221 -8.54 -7.93 -0.37
N ARG A 222 -9.29 -8.52 0.58
CA ARG A 222 -10.14 -7.75 1.48
C ARG A 222 -9.35 -7.02 2.56
N LYS A 223 -8.20 -7.56 3.01
CA LYS A 223 -7.34 -6.89 3.99
C LYS A 223 -6.98 -5.47 3.55
N GLN A 224 -6.70 -5.26 2.26
CA GLN A 224 -6.41 -3.93 1.72
C GLN A 224 -7.63 -2.99 1.78
N HIS A 225 -8.82 -3.48 1.48
CA HIS A 225 -10.05 -2.69 1.57
C HIS A 225 -10.43 -2.35 3.02
N ILE A 226 -10.23 -3.29 3.95
CA ILE A 226 -10.41 -3.08 5.40
C ILE A 226 -9.46 -1.97 5.86
N ARG A 227 -8.17 -2.07 5.54
CA ARG A 227 -7.16 -1.05 5.84
C ARG A 227 -7.56 0.33 5.34
N GLU A 228 -8.05 0.41 4.10
CA GLU A 228 -8.48 1.67 3.51
C GLU A 228 -9.68 2.28 4.24
N LEU A 229 -10.69 1.47 4.59
CA LEU A 229 -11.85 1.96 5.35
C LEU A 229 -11.46 2.44 6.74
N TYR A 230 -10.60 1.71 7.46
CA TYR A 230 -10.06 2.19 8.75
C TYR A 230 -9.33 3.52 8.59
N LYS A 231 -8.51 3.69 7.55
CA LYS A 231 -7.80 4.94 7.27
C LYS A 231 -8.76 6.10 7.01
N HIS A 232 -9.81 5.89 6.21
CA HIS A 232 -10.79 6.94 5.92
C HIS A 232 -11.66 7.25 7.14
N SER A 233 -12.07 6.24 7.91
CA SER A 233 -12.79 6.40 9.17
C SER A 233 -11.97 7.23 10.16
N PHE A 234 -10.70 6.87 10.38
CA PHE A 234 -9.75 7.63 11.18
C PHE A 234 -9.65 9.10 10.74
N LYS A 235 -9.45 9.34 9.44
CA LYS A 235 -9.33 10.71 8.90
C LYS A 235 -10.61 11.52 9.10
N LYS A 236 -11.78 10.89 8.96
CA LYS A 236 -13.07 11.56 9.17
C LYS A 236 -13.24 11.96 10.64
N LEU A 237 -12.95 11.05 11.58
CA LEU A 237 -12.99 11.34 13.02
C LEU A 237 -12.03 12.48 13.38
N ARG A 238 -10.80 12.47 12.84
CA ARG A 238 -9.84 13.58 13.01
C ARG A 238 -10.38 14.91 12.47
N LYS A 239 -11.01 14.91 11.29
CA LYS A 239 -11.61 16.11 10.70
C LYS A 239 -12.74 16.67 11.57
N ASN A 240 -13.51 15.78 12.20
CA ASN A 240 -14.58 16.15 13.12
C ASN A 240 -14.08 16.52 14.54
N LYS A 241 -12.77 16.55 14.78
CA LYS A 241 -12.14 16.75 16.10
C LYS A 241 -12.46 15.66 17.14
N GLU A 242 -12.97 14.51 16.72
CA GLU A 242 -13.26 13.34 17.55
C GLU A 242 -11.99 12.51 17.83
N ASN A 243 -11.01 13.12 18.48
CA ASN A 243 -9.65 12.59 18.58
C ASN A 243 -9.56 11.28 19.39
N SER A 244 -10.37 11.12 20.44
CA SER A 244 -10.35 9.90 21.26
C SER A 244 -10.86 8.71 20.46
N GLN A 245 -11.99 8.87 19.78
CA GLN A 245 -12.52 7.83 18.89
C GLN A 245 -11.56 7.52 17.73
N ALA A 246 -10.87 8.53 17.18
CA ALA A 246 -9.86 8.31 16.15
C ALA A 246 -8.69 7.46 16.68
N LEU A 247 -8.24 7.70 17.91
CA LEU A 247 -7.19 6.88 18.55
C LEU A 247 -7.68 5.44 18.75
N ASP A 248 -8.88 5.26 19.29
CA ASP A 248 -9.47 3.93 19.51
C ASP A 248 -9.64 3.16 18.20
N LYS A 249 -10.01 3.87 17.11
CA LYS A 249 -10.09 3.29 15.76
C LYS A 249 -8.73 2.80 15.27
N ALA A 250 -7.67 3.56 15.52
CA ALA A 250 -6.32 3.19 15.11
C ALA A 250 -5.77 2.03 15.95
N LEU A 251 -6.00 2.04 17.27
CA LEU A 251 -5.66 0.95 18.19
C LEU A 251 -6.38 -0.35 17.80
N THR A 252 -7.67 -0.28 17.49
CA THR A 252 -8.47 -1.43 17.05
C THR A 252 -7.85 -2.07 15.80
N TYR A 253 -7.51 -1.26 14.79
CA TYR A 253 -6.87 -1.77 13.58
C TYR A 253 -5.53 -2.45 13.88
N TYR A 254 -4.68 -1.77 14.64
CA TYR A 254 -3.34 -2.26 14.98
C TYR A 254 -3.41 -3.60 15.72
N ASN A 255 -4.28 -3.71 16.73
CA ASN A 255 -4.38 -4.89 17.58
C ASN A 255 -5.08 -6.08 16.90
N THR A 256 -6.05 -5.84 16.02
CA THR A 256 -6.91 -6.90 15.47
C THR A 256 -6.62 -7.26 14.01
N ILE A 257 -6.03 -6.36 13.22
CA ILE A 257 -5.85 -6.56 11.77
C ILE A 257 -4.38 -6.71 11.37
N ASP A 258 -3.53 -5.76 11.77
CA ASP A 258 -2.13 -5.73 11.37
C ASP A 258 -1.25 -4.89 12.31
N LYS A 259 -0.51 -5.57 13.19
CA LYS A 259 0.45 -4.94 14.12
C LYS A 259 1.70 -4.39 13.40
N ASN A 260 1.93 -4.75 12.15
CA ASN A 260 3.11 -4.30 11.39
C ASN A 260 2.83 -3.10 10.49
N ASP A 261 1.61 -2.55 10.50
CA ASP A 261 1.26 -1.41 9.63
C ASP A 261 1.86 -0.08 10.13
N PRO A 262 2.84 0.50 9.43
CA PRO A 262 3.50 1.73 9.88
C PRO A 262 2.56 2.94 9.89
N LEU A 263 1.49 2.93 9.09
CA LEU A 263 0.55 4.05 9.04
C LEU A 263 -0.25 4.17 10.34
N PHE A 264 -0.76 3.05 10.85
CA PHE A 264 -1.58 3.05 12.06
C PHE A 264 -0.73 3.20 13.32
N LEU A 265 0.49 2.64 13.32
CA LEU A 265 1.45 2.94 14.38
C LEU A 265 1.76 4.44 14.44
N LYS A 266 1.95 5.11 13.29
CA LYS A 266 2.09 6.56 13.23
C LYS A 266 0.86 7.30 13.79
N TYR A 267 -0.35 6.89 13.39
CA TYR A 267 -1.58 7.49 13.89
C TYR A 267 -1.72 7.39 15.41
N ILE A 268 -1.38 6.23 15.98
CA ILE A 268 -1.36 6.03 17.43
C ILE A 268 -0.33 6.94 18.08
N ARG A 269 0.91 6.97 17.58
CA ARG A 269 1.98 7.85 18.09
C ARG A 269 1.55 9.31 18.14
N ASP A 270 1.02 9.82 17.02
CA ASP A 270 0.65 11.22 16.87
C ASP A 270 -0.50 11.59 17.84
N LEU A 271 -1.53 10.75 17.94
CA LEU A 271 -2.68 11.00 18.80
C LEU A 271 -2.39 10.79 20.28
N SER A 272 -1.65 9.74 20.65
CA SER A 272 -1.30 9.52 22.06
C SER A 272 -0.45 10.67 22.59
N LYS A 273 0.47 11.22 21.78
CA LYS A 273 1.23 12.43 22.13
C LYS A 273 0.32 13.65 22.26
N TYR A 274 -0.56 13.87 21.28
CA TYR A 274 -1.48 15.01 21.28
C TYR A 274 -2.45 14.99 22.48
N GLN A 275 -2.97 13.81 22.84
CA GLN A 275 -3.90 13.62 23.94
C GLN A 275 -3.23 13.36 25.30
N LYS A 276 -1.89 13.39 25.37
CA LYS A 276 -1.11 13.06 26.58
C LYS A 276 -1.42 11.67 27.16
N LYS A 277 -1.82 10.73 26.30
CA LYS A 277 -2.09 9.32 26.65
C LYS A 277 -0.79 8.52 26.63
N HIS A 278 0.11 8.85 27.54
CA HIS A 278 1.47 8.30 27.58
C HIS A 278 1.52 6.80 27.85
N ASP A 279 0.65 6.27 28.70
CA ASP A 279 0.62 4.83 29.01
C ASP A 279 0.22 3.99 27.81
N ILE A 280 -0.73 4.47 27.00
CA ILE A 280 -1.10 3.85 25.73
C ILE A 280 0.08 3.88 24.75
N LEU A 281 0.80 5.01 24.69
CA LEU A 281 1.99 5.11 23.83
C LEU A 281 3.07 4.10 24.24
N ILE A 282 3.38 4.02 25.53
CA ILE A 282 4.37 3.08 26.06
C ILE A 282 3.94 1.64 25.77
N SER A 283 2.69 1.27 26.06
CA SER A 283 2.17 -0.08 25.78
C SER A 283 2.33 -0.48 24.30
N ILE A 284 2.01 0.44 23.39
CA ILE A 284 2.12 0.18 21.94
C ILE A 284 3.57 0.13 21.48
N GLU A 285 4.46 0.98 21.99
CA GLU A 285 5.88 0.92 21.66
C GLU A 285 6.55 -0.33 22.23
N THR A 286 6.16 -0.78 23.43
CA THR A 286 6.61 -2.06 23.98
C THR A 286 6.24 -3.20 23.04
N GLN A 287 4.98 -3.26 22.58
CA GLN A 287 4.56 -4.26 21.60
C GLN A 287 5.33 -4.16 20.28
N ASN A 288 5.53 -2.94 19.77
CA ASN A 288 6.28 -2.71 18.53
C ASN A 288 7.77 -3.11 18.68
N HIS A 289 8.38 -2.87 19.84
CA HIS A 289 9.74 -3.29 20.14
C HIS A 289 9.85 -4.81 20.28
N THR A 290 8.92 -5.47 20.99
CA THR A 290 8.87 -6.95 21.03
C THR A 290 8.77 -7.57 19.64
N LEU A 291 8.02 -6.94 18.71
CA LEU A 291 7.86 -7.45 17.34
C LEU A 291 9.08 -7.20 16.44
N LYS A 292 9.73 -6.04 16.58
CA LYS A 292 10.79 -5.61 15.64
C LYS A 292 12.20 -5.83 16.16
N ASN A 293 12.36 -5.79 17.48
CA ASN A 293 13.59 -5.99 18.23
C ASN A 293 14.82 -5.36 17.55
N ASN A 294 14.77 -4.06 17.31
CA ASN A 294 15.85 -3.32 16.64
C ASN A 294 16.04 -1.92 17.23
N PHE A 295 17.16 -1.28 16.88
CA PHE A 295 17.54 0.08 17.31
C PHE A 295 16.37 1.09 17.29
N TRP A 296 15.69 1.24 16.15
CA TRP A 296 14.63 2.25 15.99
C TRP A 296 13.39 1.98 16.85
N SER A 297 13.08 0.71 17.09
CA SER A 297 11.96 0.32 17.94
C SER A 297 12.26 0.55 19.44
N ALA A 298 13.49 0.26 19.88
CA ALA A 298 13.93 0.57 21.24
C ALA A 298 13.99 2.09 21.49
N LEU A 299 14.54 2.85 20.52
CA LEU A 299 14.62 4.31 20.61
C LEU A 299 13.23 4.95 20.72
N ALA A 300 12.25 4.45 19.94
CA ALA A 300 10.87 4.93 20.01
C ALA A 300 10.21 4.66 21.38
N LEU A 301 10.53 3.53 22.01
CA LEU A 301 10.06 3.20 23.36
C LEU A 301 10.70 4.12 24.42
N ILE A 302 12.01 4.39 24.32
CA ILE A 302 12.67 5.37 25.19
C ILE A 302 12.05 6.76 25.03
N ASP A 303 11.80 7.19 23.78
CA ASP A 303 11.12 8.47 23.50
C ASP A 303 9.72 8.55 24.14
N ALA A 304 9.01 7.42 24.27
CA ALA A 304 7.72 7.37 24.94
C ALA A 304 7.86 7.57 26.46
N TYR A 305 8.85 6.94 27.08
CA TYR A 305 9.17 7.11 28.51
C TYR A 305 9.64 8.53 28.82
N ILE A 306 10.57 9.08 28.04
CA ILE A 306 11.05 10.46 28.18
C ILE A 306 9.88 11.44 28.17
N ARG A 307 8.96 11.30 27.19
CA ARG A 307 7.79 12.18 27.10
C ARG A 307 6.85 12.09 28.30
N LYS A 308 6.68 10.90 28.87
CA LYS A 308 5.88 10.72 30.09
C LYS A 308 6.54 11.43 31.27
N ALA A 309 7.85 11.22 31.44
CA ALA A 309 8.63 11.87 32.49
C ALA A 309 8.59 13.40 32.39
N GLU A 310 8.79 13.96 31.20
CA GLU A 310 8.68 15.40 30.93
C GLU A 310 7.30 15.96 31.29
N HIS A 311 6.23 15.27 30.89
CA HIS A 311 4.87 15.76 31.10
C HIS A 311 4.42 15.66 32.56
N GLN A 312 4.86 14.62 33.27
CA GLN A 312 4.44 14.32 34.64
C GLN A 312 5.45 14.77 35.70
N ASN A 313 6.60 15.34 35.31
CA ASN A 313 7.74 15.61 36.20
C ASN A 313 8.10 14.38 37.07
N SER A 314 8.15 13.20 36.44
CA SER A 314 8.42 11.93 37.13
C SER A 314 9.78 11.35 36.77
N SER A 315 10.31 10.51 37.66
CA SER A 315 11.56 9.79 37.41
C SER A 315 11.41 8.79 36.27
N ILE A 316 12.47 8.63 35.48
CA ILE A 316 12.54 7.61 34.43
C ILE A 316 12.55 6.21 35.07
N PRO A 317 11.72 5.26 34.59
CA PRO A 317 11.72 3.89 35.11
C PRO A 317 13.06 3.16 34.93
N SER A 318 13.42 2.30 35.88
CA SER A 318 14.71 1.58 35.90
C SER A 318 14.90 0.67 34.68
N ASN A 319 13.83 0.12 34.11
CA ASN A 319 13.88 -0.72 32.91
C ASN A 319 14.41 0.00 31.65
N VAL A 320 14.44 1.34 31.64
CA VAL A 320 15.06 2.12 30.55
C VAL A 320 16.57 1.88 30.46
N SER A 321 17.24 1.51 31.56
CA SER A 321 18.67 1.15 31.54
C SER A 321 18.99 -0.04 30.63
N GLN A 322 18.10 -1.05 30.60
CA GLN A 322 18.21 -2.20 29.71
C GLN A 322 18.05 -1.79 28.25
N LEU A 323 17.11 -0.88 27.95
CA LEU A 323 16.91 -0.35 26.60
C LEU A 323 18.11 0.48 26.12
N ILE A 324 18.75 1.24 27.02
CA ILE A 324 19.98 1.99 26.71
C ILE A 324 21.12 1.04 26.36
N SER A 325 21.32 -0.01 27.16
CA SER A 325 22.35 -1.03 26.90
C SER A 325 22.10 -1.74 25.56
N PHE A 326 20.83 -2.07 25.26
CA PHE A 326 20.43 -2.62 23.97
C PHE A 326 20.73 -1.66 22.81
N LEU A 327 20.36 -0.38 22.93
CA LEU A 327 20.63 0.61 21.88
C LEU A 327 22.11 0.75 21.59
N GLU A 328 22.96 0.75 22.62
CA GLU A 328 24.41 0.88 22.47
C GLU A 328 25.03 -0.28 21.68
N ALA A 329 24.58 -1.51 21.95
CA ALA A 329 25.02 -2.69 21.22
C ALA A 329 24.57 -2.70 19.74
N GLU A 330 23.44 -2.05 19.42
CA GLU A 330 22.85 -2.04 18.08
C GLU A 330 23.36 -0.89 17.18
N ILE A 331 24.29 -0.05 17.67
CA ILE A 331 24.83 1.07 16.89
C ILE A 331 25.71 0.54 15.76
N THR A 332 25.27 0.77 14.51
CA THR A 332 26.01 0.34 13.30
C THR A 332 26.38 1.50 12.39
N ALA A 333 25.88 2.71 12.66
CA ALA A 333 26.08 3.87 11.79
C ALA A 333 26.17 5.19 12.58
N PRO A 334 26.87 6.23 12.06
CA PRO A 334 27.04 7.52 12.74
C PRO A 334 25.73 8.22 13.09
N ASN A 335 24.70 8.10 12.25
CA ASN A 335 23.38 8.67 12.54
C ASN A 335 22.70 7.98 13.74
N MET A 336 22.89 6.67 13.92
CA MET A 336 22.38 5.97 15.11
C MET A 336 23.12 6.44 16.37
N ARG A 337 24.45 6.62 16.28
CA ARG A 337 25.25 7.17 17.38
C ARG A 337 24.76 8.55 17.82
N PHE A 338 24.47 9.43 16.88
CA PHE A 338 23.88 10.75 17.17
C PHE A 338 22.51 10.64 17.86
N GLU A 339 21.61 9.79 17.35
CA GLU A 339 20.29 9.60 17.97
C GLU A 339 20.41 9.04 19.39
N PHE A 340 21.33 8.11 19.62
CA PHE A 340 21.61 7.53 20.95
C PHE A 340 22.16 8.57 21.93
N ASN A 341 23.23 9.28 21.54
CA ASN A 341 23.90 10.26 22.39
C ASN A 341 22.96 11.40 22.82
N THR A 342 22.15 11.91 21.88
CA THR A 342 21.16 12.96 22.18
C THR A 342 20.10 12.50 23.19
N ARG A 343 19.71 11.21 23.19
CA ARG A 343 18.80 10.66 24.22
C ARG A 343 19.49 10.48 25.57
N LYS A 344 20.76 10.04 25.59
CA LYS A 344 21.54 9.94 26.84
C LYS A 344 21.65 11.28 27.55
N ILE A 345 22.06 12.32 26.82
CA ILE A 345 22.13 13.69 27.36
C ILE A 345 20.78 14.11 27.93
N LYS A 346 19.69 13.87 27.18
CA LYS A 346 18.35 14.23 27.62
C LYS A 346 17.90 13.49 28.88
N LEU A 347 18.26 12.20 29.01
CA LEU A 347 17.99 11.42 30.22
C LEU A 347 18.77 11.97 31.43
N ASP A 348 20.03 12.36 31.26
CA ASP A 348 20.81 12.96 32.35
C ASP A 348 20.24 14.31 32.80
N ILE A 349 19.81 15.15 31.84
CA ILE A 349 19.14 16.43 32.13
C ILE A 349 17.86 16.18 32.95
N LEU A 350 17.05 15.18 32.57
CA LEU A 350 15.84 14.80 33.30
C LEU A 350 16.12 14.23 34.69
N ALA A 351 17.23 13.49 34.83
CA ALA A 351 17.68 12.93 36.11
C ALA A 351 18.42 13.96 36.98
N ASN A 352 18.50 15.24 36.56
CA ASN A 352 19.25 16.30 37.22
C ASN A 352 20.76 16.02 37.39
N GLN A 353 21.35 15.18 36.53
CA GLN A 353 22.76 14.82 36.53
C GLN A 353 23.57 15.79 35.65
N LEU A 354 23.52 17.08 35.99
CA LEU A 354 23.97 18.18 35.12
C LEU A 354 25.44 18.09 34.70
N ASN A 355 26.35 17.67 35.59
CA ASN A 355 27.77 17.52 35.24
C ASN A 355 27.96 16.46 34.14
N THR A 356 27.33 15.29 34.29
CA THR A 356 27.40 14.22 33.28
C THR A 356 26.74 14.62 31.96
N ALA A 357 25.65 15.40 32.03
CA ALA A 357 25.01 15.95 30.84
C ALA A 357 25.94 16.92 30.11
N LYS A 358 26.62 17.81 30.84
CA LYS A 358 27.59 18.77 30.30
C LYS A 358 28.74 18.06 29.58
N ASP A 359 29.31 17.02 30.19
CA ASP A 359 30.42 16.26 29.58
C ASP A 359 30.00 15.58 28.27
N LYS A 360 28.81 14.96 28.25
CA LYS A 360 28.27 14.33 27.03
C LYS A 360 27.91 15.37 25.97
N ILE A 361 27.41 16.55 26.36
CA ILE A 361 27.18 17.68 25.45
C ILE A 361 28.49 18.10 24.79
N LEU A 362 29.54 18.33 25.58
CA LEU A 362 30.86 18.73 25.08
C LEU A 362 31.41 17.71 24.07
N ASN A 363 31.34 16.42 24.40
CA ASN A 363 31.79 15.35 23.51
C ASN A 363 30.97 15.31 22.22
N GLN A 364 29.64 15.43 22.32
CA GLN A 364 28.79 15.42 21.12
C GLN A 364 29.00 16.66 20.24
N CYS A 365 29.29 17.83 20.82
CA CYS A 365 29.65 19.01 20.04
C CYS A 365 30.96 18.78 19.26
N LYS A 366 31.98 18.18 19.90
CA LYS A 366 33.24 17.81 19.25
C LYS A 366 33.04 16.83 18.10
N ASP A 367 32.22 15.81 18.30
CA ASP A 367 31.84 14.85 17.25
C ASP A 367 31.11 15.50 16.06
N MET A 368 30.59 16.71 16.26
CA MET A 368 29.86 17.47 15.25
C MET A 368 30.69 18.58 14.58
N TYR A 369 31.98 18.71 14.91
CA TYR A 369 32.85 19.66 14.22
C TYR A 369 32.92 19.36 12.73
N GLY A 370 32.80 20.41 11.91
CA GLY A 370 32.78 20.28 10.46
C GLY A 370 31.44 19.86 9.85
N ILE A 371 30.46 19.38 10.64
CA ILE A 371 29.14 18.97 10.12
C ILE A 371 28.36 20.19 9.63
N SER A 372 27.77 20.11 8.44
CA SER A 372 26.95 21.18 7.83
C SER A 372 25.44 20.96 7.91
N ASN A 373 25.00 19.85 8.52
CA ASN A 373 23.58 19.53 8.65
C ASN A 373 22.91 20.43 9.70
N THR A 374 22.27 21.50 9.25
CA THR A 374 21.54 22.47 10.09
C THR A 374 20.53 21.82 11.02
N HIS A 375 19.82 20.76 10.60
CA HIS A 375 18.82 20.12 11.45
C HIS A 375 19.44 19.39 12.66
N SER A 376 20.59 18.73 12.47
CA SER A 376 21.30 18.08 13.57
C SER A 376 21.90 19.11 14.53
N ILE A 377 22.51 20.18 13.99
CA ILE A 377 23.07 21.29 14.77
C ILE A 377 21.98 21.97 15.60
N ASP A 378 20.84 22.30 15.00
CA ASP A 378 19.71 22.93 15.71
C ASP A 378 19.16 22.04 16.83
N ARG A 379 19.07 20.73 16.60
CA ARG A 379 18.67 19.78 17.65
C ARG A 379 19.63 19.79 18.82
N MET A 380 20.93 19.89 18.55
CA MET A 380 21.94 19.98 19.60
C MET A 380 21.85 21.32 20.34
N ASN A 381 21.70 22.44 19.63
CA ASN A 381 21.48 23.76 20.25
C ASN A 381 20.26 23.78 21.17
N ILE A 382 19.14 23.17 20.78
CA ILE A 382 17.95 23.05 21.64
C ILE A 382 18.26 22.26 22.91
N LEU A 383 19.05 21.18 22.80
CA LEU A 383 19.42 20.36 23.94
C LEU A 383 20.37 21.09 24.91
N ILE A 384 21.28 21.91 24.38
CA ILE A 384 22.14 22.79 25.18
C ILE A 384 21.29 23.86 25.88
N ALA A 385 20.32 24.46 25.20
CA ALA A 385 19.40 25.42 25.80
C ALA A 385 18.58 24.80 26.93
N ASP A 386 18.09 23.56 26.76
CA ASP A 386 17.36 22.80 27.78
C ASP A 386 18.24 22.53 29.01
N TYR A 387 19.50 22.13 28.79
CA TYR A 387 20.51 22.02 29.84
C TYR A 387 20.70 23.35 30.60
N CYS A 388 20.85 24.48 29.89
CA CYS A 388 21.01 25.79 30.50
C CYS A 388 19.81 26.15 31.40
N VAL A 389 18.57 25.92 30.93
CA VAL A 389 17.35 26.12 31.73
C VAL A 389 17.38 25.27 32.99
N LYS A 390 17.68 23.97 32.89
CA LYS A 390 17.72 23.06 34.03
C LYS A 390 18.83 23.39 35.03
N SER A 391 19.95 23.95 34.56
CA SER A 391 21.02 24.45 35.43
C SER A 391 20.74 25.81 36.08
N GLY A 392 19.61 26.46 35.77
CA GLY A 392 19.29 27.82 36.24
C GLY A 392 20.02 28.94 35.49
N ASN A 393 20.77 28.63 34.43
CA ASN A 393 21.55 29.57 33.64
C ASN A 393 20.73 30.17 32.48
N ASN A 394 19.83 31.11 32.80
CA ASN A 394 18.99 31.78 31.81
C ASN A 394 19.79 32.62 30.80
N GLU A 395 20.91 33.20 31.22
CA GLU A 395 21.80 33.94 30.32
C GLU A 395 22.42 33.01 29.27
N GLY A 396 22.86 31.82 29.71
CA GLY A 396 23.37 30.75 28.84
C GLY A 396 22.33 30.32 27.80
N LYS A 397 21.06 30.16 28.19
CA LYS A 397 19.96 29.86 27.25
C LYS A 397 19.88 30.88 26.12
N ASN A 398 19.92 32.16 26.45
CA ASN A 398 19.83 33.24 25.45
C ASN A 398 21.09 33.30 24.57
N LYS A 399 22.27 33.04 25.15
CA LYS A 399 23.55 32.98 24.42
C LYS A 399 23.58 31.89 23.33
N VAL A 400 22.86 30.78 23.51
CA VAL A 400 22.76 29.72 22.47
C VAL A 400 22.34 30.29 21.12
N LEU A 401 21.35 31.19 21.09
CA LEU A 401 20.87 31.79 19.84
C LEU A 401 21.92 32.72 19.23
N SER A 402 22.57 33.55 20.05
CA SER A 402 23.65 34.44 19.60
C SER A 402 24.80 33.67 18.97
N ILE A 403 25.20 32.56 19.58
CA ILE A 403 26.27 31.68 19.08
C ILE A 403 25.84 30.95 17.81
N ALA A 404 24.58 30.52 17.72
CA ALA A 404 24.04 29.88 16.51
C ALA A 404 23.89 30.83 15.31
N VAL A 405 23.84 32.16 15.54
CA VAL A 405 23.75 33.19 14.49
C VAL A 405 25.13 33.69 14.09
N ASN A 406 26.03 33.91 15.06
CA ASN A 406 27.37 34.42 14.81
C ASN A 406 28.41 33.61 15.61
N PRO A 407 28.72 32.37 15.19
CA PRO A 407 29.62 31.49 15.93
C PRO A 407 31.06 32.01 15.97
N GLN A 408 31.49 32.78 14.96
CA GLN A 408 32.88 33.24 14.84
C GLN A 408 33.33 34.07 16.03
N SER A 409 32.43 34.88 16.60
CA SER A 409 32.72 35.72 17.77
C SER A 409 32.94 34.95 19.08
N TYR A 410 32.81 33.62 19.07
CA TYR A 410 32.84 32.79 20.29
C TYR A 410 33.84 31.63 20.23
N ILE A 411 34.66 31.52 19.17
CA ILE A 411 35.60 30.41 19.00
C ILE A 411 36.73 30.45 20.04
N ASP A 412 37.20 31.64 20.40
CA ASP A 412 38.29 31.83 21.36
C ASP A 412 37.79 32.07 22.79
N ASN A 413 36.54 31.67 23.09
CA ASN A 413 35.96 31.85 24.42
C ASN A 413 36.62 30.92 25.44
N SER A 414 36.84 31.42 26.66
CA SER A 414 37.45 30.64 27.75
C SER A 414 36.53 29.55 28.33
N ASP A 415 35.21 29.69 28.19
CA ASP A 415 34.27 28.63 28.55
C ASP A 415 34.25 27.55 27.46
N MET A 416 34.75 26.36 27.82
CA MET A 416 34.80 25.19 26.93
C MET A 416 33.46 24.85 26.27
N LEU A 417 32.33 25.07 26.95
CA LEU A 417 31.01 24.80 26.40
C LEU A 417 30.63 25.82 25.32
N ILE A 418 30.93 27.10 25.57
CA ILE A 418 30.70 28.18 24.60
C ILE A 418 31.57 27.96 23.37
N GLN A 419 32.85 27.69 23.56
CA GLN A 419 33.79 27.38 22.49
C GLN A 419 33.34 26.16 21.67
N ALA A 420 33.00 25.05 22.33
CA ALA A 420 32.57 23.84 21.63
C ALA A 420 31.27 24.05 20.84
N MET A 421 30.33 24.81 21.39
CA MET A 421 29.09 25.16 20.69
C MET A 421 29.36 26.07 19.49
N ALA A 422 30.28 27.03 19.61
CA ALA A 422 30.69 27.90 18.51
C ALA A 422 31.29 27.09 17.36
N LEU A 423 32.25 26.21 17.66
CA LEU A 423 32.89 25.32 16.68
C LEU A 423 31.88 24.40 15.97
N MET A 424 30.92 23.82 16.69
CA MET A 424 29.85 23.02 16.09
C MET A 424 28.97 23.84 15.12
N ASN A 425 28.72 25.12 15.41
CA ASN A 425 27.84 25.97 14.61
C ASN A 425 28.53 26.61 13.39
N GLN A 426 29.86 26.52 13.26
CA GLN A 426 30.62 27.17 12.17
C GLN A 426 30.08 26.86 10.77
N ASN A 427 29.74 25.60 10.51
CA ASN A 427 29.28 25.14 9.18
C ASN A 427 27.75 25.10 9.05
N ARG A 428 27.02 25.67 10.01
CA ARG A 428 25.56 25.74 9.96
C ARG A 428 25.11 26.58 8.76
N ASN A 429 24.10 26.14 8.01
CA ASN A 429 23.60 26.94 6.88
C ASN A 429 22.82 28.18 7.37
N PHE A 430 23.35 29.37 7.07
CA PHE A 430 22.76 30.68 7.41
C PHE A 430 21.85 31.27 6.33
N THR A 431 21.79 30.68 5.12
CA THR A 431 21.09 31.28 3.97
C THR A 431 19.57 31.33 4.10
N LYS A 432 18.98 30.54 5.00
CA LYS A 432 17.52 30.46 5.16
C LYS A 432 17.09 30.94 6.54
N ASN A 433 16.52 32.13 6.60
CA ASN A 433 16.00 32.74 7.84
C ASN A 433 15.04 31.83 8.62
N ILE A 434 14.24 31.01 7.91
CA ILE A 434 13.30 30.05 8.51
C ILE A 434 13.97 29.10 9.52
N HIS A 435 15.26 28.76 9.36
CA HIS A 435 15.95 27.89 10.31
C HIS A 435 16.24 28.61 11.63
N ILE A 436 16.64 29.88 11.58
CA ILE A 436 16.88 30.70 12.78
C ILE A 436 15.56 30.98 13.51
N GLU A 437 14.52 31.36 12.77
CA GLU A 437 13.18 31.60 13.34
C GLU A 437 12.63 30.36 14.06
N ASN A 438 12.78 29.18 13.47
CA ASN A 438 12.36 27.93 14.09
C ASN A 438 13.19 27.60 15.35
N LEU A 439 14.51 27.79 15.31
CA LEU A 439 15.38 27.58 16.47
C LEU A 439 14.99 28.51 17.61
N GLN A 440 14.84 29.81 17.34
CA GLN A 440 14.41 30.82 18.31
C GLN A 440 13.06 30.44 18.93
N LYS A 441 12.07 30.06 18.11
CA LYS A 441 10.75 29.63 18.56
C LYS A 441 10.80 28.39 19.46
N LEU A 442 11.73 27.47 19.24
CA LEU A 442 11.89 26.28 20.07
C LEU A 442 12.58 26.60 21.39
N ILE A 443 13.64 27.43 21.38
CA ILE A 443 14.32 27.87 22.60
C ILE A 443 13.39 28.72 23.49
N HIS A 444 12.52 29.54 22.92
CA HIS A 444 11.54 30.34 23.70
C HIS A 444 10.46 29.50 24.40
N LYS A 445 10.26 28.24 23.98
CA LYS A 445 9.28 27.33 24.61
C LYS A 445 9.85 26.55 25.79
N LEU A 446 11.17 26.56 25.95
CA LEU A 446 11.88 26.04 27.11
C LEU A 446 11.84 27.08 28.22
#